data_AF-A0A256H1K1-F1
#
_entry.id   AF-A0A256H1K1-F1
#
_cell.length_a   1.000
_cell.length_b   1.000
_cell.length_c   1.000
_cell.angle_alpha   90.00
_cell.angle_beta   90.00
_cell.angle_gamma   90.00
#
_symmetry.space_group_name_H-M   'P 1'
#
loop_
_entity.id
_entity.type
_entity.pdbx_description
1 polymer ?
#
loop_
_entity_poly.entity_id
_entity_poly.type
_entity_poly.pdbx_seq_one_letter_code
_entity_poly.pdbx_strand_id
1 'polypeptide(L)' 'MSSDPESDSPAKGDEYALPNGSTEIVFHVEDGHVLTVREYESVDAFEESVSRGRYMGTREDVLSIPDPEEFADPE' A
#
# COMPACT_ATOMS: atom_id res chain seq x y z
N MET A 1 14.21 -26.22 -16.20
CA MET A 1 15.06 -25.04 -16.43
C MET A 1 14.72 -24.06 -15.32
N SER A 2 15.76 -23.46 -14.77
CA SER A 2 15.85 -22.79 -13.47
C SER A 2 14.68 -21.88 -13.12
N SER A 3 14.02 -22.14 -11.99
CA SER A 3 13.33 -21.10 -11.23
C SER A 3 14.42 -20.19 -10.70
N ASP A 4 14.46 -18.96 -11.17
CA ASP A 4 15.36 -17.94 -10.66
C ASP A 4 14.70 -17.33 -9.41
N PRO A 5 15.26 -17.50 -8.20
CA PRO A 5 14.74 -16.87 -6.99
C PRO A 5 15.38 -15.49 -6.75
N GLU A 6 15.70 -14.71 -7.80
CA GLU A 6 16.19 -13.33 -7.61
C GLU A 6 15.03 -12.33 -7.62
N SER A 7 14.40 -12.18 -6.46
CA SER A 7 14.29 -10.86 -5.80
C SER A 7 13.87 -11.06 -4.34
N ASP A 8 14.83 -11.07 -3.41
CA ASP A 8 14.62 -11.18 -1.95
C ASP A 8 14.15 -9.84 -1.32
N SER A 9 13.80 -8.85 -2.13
CA SER A 9 13.45 -7.50 -1.69
C SER A 9 12.10 -7.08 -2.25
N PRO A 10 11.25 -6.42 -1.45
CA PRO A 10 9.96 -5.92 -1.92
C PRO A 10 10.16 -4.95 -3.07
N ALA A 11 9.34 -5.10 -4.10
CA ALA A 11 9.31 -4.24 -5.28
C ALA A 11 8.00 -3.45 -5.33
N LYS A 12 8.04 -2.28 -5.98
CA LYS A 12 6.84 -1.48 -6.20
C LYS A 12 5.78 -2.31 -6.94
N GLY A 13 4.58 -2.39 -6.37
CA GLY A 13 3.47 -3.18 -6.88
C GLY A 13 3.35 -4.59 -6.28
N ASP A 14 4.30 -5.05 -5.48
CA ASP A 14 4.15 -6.32 -4.75
C ASP A 14 2.96 -6.24 -3.78
N GLU A 15 2.19 -7.32 -3.72
CA GLU A 15 0.98 -7.45 -2.90
C GLU A 15 1.14 -8.58 -1.88
N TYR A 16 0.76 -8.31 -0.63
CA TYR A 16 0.86 -9.23 0.49
C TYR A 16 -0.44 -9.30 1.27
N ALA A 17 -1.06 -10.49 1.31
CA ALA A 17 -2.18 -10.77 2.20
C ALA A 17 -1.68 -11.05 3.62
N LEU A 18 -2.15 -10.28 4.60
CA LEU A 18 -1.73 -10.42 6.00
C LEU A 18 -2.72 -11.26 6.82
N PRO A 19 -2.28 -11.90 7.93
CA PRO A 19 -3.14 -12.75 8.76
C PRO A 19 -4.33 -12.04 9.41
N ASN A 20 -4.32 -10.71 9.48
CA ASN A 20 -5.41 -9.88 9.98
C ASN A 20 -6.45 -9.54 8.90
N GLY A 21 -6.35 -10.14 7.71
CA GLY A 21 -7.29 -9.92 6.60
C GLY A 21 -7.00 -8.67 5.76
N SER A 22 -6.04 -7.82 6.15
CA SER A 22 -5.66 -6.66 5.33
C SER A 22 -4.66 -7.04 4.25
N THR A 23 -4.70 -6.31 3.13
CA THR A 23 -3.74 -6.45 2.03
C THR A 23 -2.78 -5.28 2.04
N GLU A 24 -1.48 -5.54 1.99
CA GLU A 24 -0.47 -4.49 1.79
C GLU A 24 0.06 -4.51 0.37
N ILE A 25 0.11 -3.34 -0.24
CA ILE A 25 0.63 -3.12 -1.58
C ILE A 25 1.81 -2.17 -1.47
N VAL A 26 2.96 -2.56 -2.03
CA VAL A 26 4.17 -1.73 -2.01
C VAL A 26 3.99 -0.54 -2.94
N PHE A 27 3.96 0.66 -2.37
CA PHE A 27 3.88 1.92 -3.11
C PHE A 27 5.26 2.41 -3.55
N HIS A 28 6.26 2.32 -2.66
CA HIS A 28 7.62 2.79 -2.91
C HIS A 28 8.63 2.11 -1.99
N VAL A 29 9.87 1.94 -2.47
CA VAL A 29 11.01 1.44 -1.69
C VAL A 29 12.17 2.40 -1.86
N GLU A 30 12.63 2.98 -0.76
CA GLU A 30 13.72 3.98 -0.74
C GLU A 30 14.50 3.87 0.57
N ASP A 31 15.83 3.89 0.49
CA ASP A 31 16.74 3.84 1.65
C ASP A 31 16.43 2.72 2.67
N GLY A 32 16.00 1.55 2.19
CA GLY A 32 15.63 0.41 3.03
C GLY A 32 14.27 0.55 3.73
N HIS A 33 13.54 1.64 3.47
CA HIS A 33 12.16 1.83 3.89
C HIS A 33 11.20 1.36 2.80
N VAL A 34 10.15 0.66 3.22
CA VAL A 34 9.04 0.27 2.36
C VAL A 34 7.85 1.14 2.73
N LEU A 35 7.35 1.91 1.77
CA LEU A 35 6.09 2.61 1.87
C LEU A 35 5.02 1.74 1.25
N THR A 36 3.99 1.42 2.01
CA THR A 36 2.86 0.60 1.56
C THR A 36 1.58 1.41 1.59
N VAL A 37 0.65 1.05 0.70
CA VAL A 37 -0.78 1.31 0.90
C VAL A 37 -1.41 0.03 1.45
N ARG A 38 -2.38 0.18 2.35
CA ARG A 38 -3.06 -0.94 2.97
C ARG A 38 -4.55 -0.89 2.65
N GLU A 39 -5.07 -1.96 2.09
CA GLU A 39 -6.50 -2.19 1.93
C GLU A 39 -7.05 -2.89 3.17
N TYR A 40 -8.17 -2.40 3.67
CA TYR A 40 -8.93 -3.01 4.75
C TYR A 40 -10.22 -3.60 4.18
N GLU A 41 -10.66 -4.73 4.75
CA GLU A 41 -11.90 -5.39 4.32
C GLU A 41 -13.15 -4.51 4.46
N SER A 42 -13.09 -3.51 5.34
CA SER A 42 -14.19 -2.57 5.61
C SER A 42 -13.67 -1.29 6.27
N VAL A 43 -14.51 -0.25 6.28
CA VAL A 43 -14.24 1.01 6.99
C VAL A 43 -14.14 0.77 8.50
N ASP A 44 -15.03 -0.05 9.09
CA ASP A 44 -14.96 -0.38 10.52
C ASP A 44 -13.62 -1.04 10.91
N ALA A 45 -13.10 -1.93 10.06
CA ALA A 45 -11.79 -2.55 10.27
C ALA A 45 -10.63 -1.53 10.21
N PHE A 46 -10.73 -0.54 9.31
CA PHE A 46 -9.80 0.58 9.29
C PHE A 46 -9.88 1.40 10.58
N GLU A 47 -11.08 1.82 10.99
CA GLU A 47 -11.30 2.63 12.19
C GLU A 47 -10.80 1.92 13.45
N GLU A 48 -11.10 0.62 13.61
CA GLU A 48 -10.56 -0.18 14.70
C GLU A 48 -9.03 -0.21 14.67
N SER A 49 -8.43 -0.42 13.49
CA SER A 49 -6.97 -0.49 13.34
C SER A 49 -6.28 0.83 13.71
N VAL A 50 -6.80 1.96 13.23
CA VAL A 50 -6.19 3.28 13.48
C VAL A 50 -6.55 3.87 14.85
N SER A 51 -7.58 3.35 15.53
CA SER A 51 -7.97 3.79 16.88
C SER A 51 -6.85 3.67 17.92
N ARG A 52 -5.90 2.77 17.69
CA ARG A 52 -4.71 2.55 18.53
C ARG A 52 -3.51 3.41 18.11
N GLY A 53 -3.62 4.07 16.95
CA GLY A 53 -2.59 4.91 16.38
C GLY A 53 -2.72 6.37 16.79
N ARG A 54 -1.82 7.20 16.26
CA ARG A 54 -1.88 8.65 16.38
C ARG A 54 -2.00 9.23 14.98
N TYR A 55 -2.99 10.09 14.76
CA TYR A 55 -3.06 10.88 13.53
C TYR A 55 -1.86 11.82 13.44
N MET A 56 -1.12 11.73 12.34
CA MET A 56 0.13 12.48 12.12
C MET A 56 -0.02 13.62 11.10
N GLY A 57 -1.23 13.87 10.59
CA GLY A 57 -1.48 14.84 9.51
C GLY A 57 -1.56 14.20 8.13
N THR A 58 -1.47 15.03 7.09
CA THR A 58 -1.53 14.61 5.68
C THR A 58 -0.14 14.66 5.06
N ARG A 59 0.21 13.66 4.25
CA ARG A 59 1.43 13.67 3.46
C ARG A 59 1.18 14.39 2.13
N GLU A 60 1.78 15.56 1.97
CA GLU A 60 1.57 16.42 0.78
C GLU A 60 2.00 15.75 -0.53
N ASP A 61 3.05 14.91 -0.48
CA ASP A 61 3.51 14.15 -1.65
C ASP A 61 2.43 13.19 -2.19
N VAL A 62 1.60 12.64 -1.28
CA VAL A 62 0.51 11.73 -1.64
C VAL A 62 -0.69 12.51 -2.19
N LEU A 63 -0.97 13.72 -1.69
CA LEU A 63 -2.03 14.59 -2.23
C LEU A 63 -1.77 15.00 -3.68
N SER A 64 -0.52 14.95 -4.12
CA SER A 64 -0.14 15.31 -5.49
C SER A 64 -0.35 14.15 -6.48
N ILE A 65 -0.69 12.96 -5.99
CA ILE A 65 -1.01 11.80 -6.83
C ILE A 65 -2.42 12.01 -7.43
N PRO A 66 -2.61 11.84 -8.74
CA PRO A 66 -3.92 11.99 -9.36
C PRO A 66 -4.96 11.03 -8.76
N ASP A 67 -6.22 11.45 -8.76
CA ASP A 67 -7.33 10.60 -8.35
C ASP A 67 -7.47 9.38 -9.30
N PRO A 68 -8.03 8.25 -8.84
CA PRO A 68 -8.24 7.06 -9.67
C PRO A 68 -9.02 7.35 -10.96
N GLU A 69 -9.94 8.31 -10.93
CA GLU A 69 -10.75 8.73 -12.08
C GLU A 69 -9.91 9.34 -13.21
N GLU A 70 -8.75 9.93 -12.90
CA GLU A 70 -7.80 10.48 -13.89
C GLU A 70 -7.05 9.37 -14.65
N PHE A 71 -7.06 8.13 -14.13
CA PHE A 71 -6.47 6.95 -14.76
C PHE A 71 -7.50 6.09 -15.51
N ALA A 72 -8.80 6.41 -15.42
CA ALA A 72 -9.82 5.70 -16.17
C ALA A 72 -9.74 6.13 -17.65
N ASP A 73 -9.64 5.16 -18.57
CA ASP A 73 -9.77 5.44 -19.99
C ASP A 73 -11.16 6.05 -20.29
N PRO A 74 -11.25 7.06 -21.18
CA PRO A 74 -12.55 7.54 -21.64
C PRO A 74 -13.27 6.42 -22.40
N GLU A 75 -14.44 6.00 -21.89
CA GLU A 75 -15.30 4.99 -22.52
C GLU A 75 -15.72 5.34 -23.96
#